data_AF-A0A4V1AGE8-F1
#
_entry.id   AF-A0A4V1AGE8-F1
#
_cell.length_a   1.000
_cell.length_b   1.000
_cell.length_c   1.000
_cell.angle_alpha   90.00
_cell.angle_beta   90.00
_cell.angle_gamma   90.00
#
_symmetry.space_group_name_H-M   'P 1'
#
loop_
_entity.id
_entity.type
_entity.pdbx_description
1 polymer ?
#
loop_
_entity_poly.entity_id
_entity_poly.type
_entity_poly.pdbx_seq_one_letter_code
_entity_poly.pdbx_strand_id
1 'polypeptide(L)'
;MNKHLIFDDLYDFQSYAFRQSNARIRSSRGYATSWSGGLDWKESKKLALTGWQDGLVEVDKFQARVNELITSKIIRHKPVYAVAGNYIDIGNYLSNDPECFITKEYDENNQQGKIITIVCSISFSAGISPEIIIQRGAMICALVDAIEYAGYRAEVVCNDASSNSPWDRDGNNKEVGWFEIDVTIKKANQPLNRIELAFCLAHPAMLRKLMFSIAEIEGWSDYATNYGYPSKATNKGDIYIEEVFTGVVSDNKAIHWIVTELQNLGITIEKK
;
A
#
# COMPACT_ATOMS: atom_id res chain seq x y z
N MET A 1 9.79 0.47 26.36
CA MET A 1 10.41 0.87 25.07
C MET A 1 9.37 1.61 24.27
N ASN A 2 9.70 2.77 23.70
CA ASN A 2 8.83 3.53 22.80
C ASN A 2 9.67 3.91 21.57
N LYS A 3 9.35 3.33 20.42
CA LYS A 3 10.08 3.56 19.16
C LYS A 3 9.10 3.72 18.00
N HIS A 4 9.35 4.70 17.15
CA HIS A 4 8.65 4.91 15.89
C HIS A 4 9.72 5.12 14.81
N LEU A 5 9.77 4.19 13.85
CA LEU A 5 10.68 4.22 12.72
C LEU A 5 9.89 4.64 11.48
N ILE A 6 10.41 5.61 10.74
CA ILE A 6 9.79 6.11 9.51
C ILE A 6 10.80 5.92 8.39
N PHE A 7 10.38 5.24 7.34
CA PHE A 7 11.13 5.00 6.12
C PHE A 7 10.45 5.74 4.97
N ASP A 8 11.17 6.69 4.39
CA ASP A 8 10.67 7.51 3.27
C ASP A 8 10.56 6.74 1.97
N ASP A 9 11.21 5.57 1.87
CA ASP A 9 11.07 4.68 0.73
C ASP A 9 11.28 3.20 1.10
N LEU A 10 10.91 2.34 0.16
CA LEU A 10 10.97 0.90 0.31
C LEU A 10 12.42 0.37 0.34
N TYR A 11 13.37 1.06 -0.28
CA TYR A 11 14.76 0.60 -0.36
C TYR A 11 15.45 0.71 1.01
N ASP A 12 15.27 1.83 1.70
CA ASP A 12 15.81 2.05 3.03
C ASP A 12 15.20 1.07 4.03
N PHE A 13 13.89 0.85 3.95
CA PHE A 13 13.19 -0.16 4.74
C PHE A 13 13.77 -1.56 4.51
N GLN A 14 13.92 -2.00 3.26
CA GLN A 14 14.47 -3.33 2.92
C GLN A 14 15.91 -3.47 3.41
N SER A 15 16.74 -2.45 3.18
CA SER A 15 18.13 -2.42 3.64
C SER A 15 18.24 -2.52 5.15
N TYR A 16 17.31 -1.90 5.88
CA TYR A 16 17.21 -2.03 7.34
C TYR A 16 16.75 -3.43 7.75
N ALA A 17 15.63 -3.89 7.20
CA ALA A 17 15.02 -5.18 7.51
C ALA A 17 15.94 -6.36 7.20
N PHE A 18 16.88 -6.24 6.25
CA PHE A 18 17.76 -7.35 5.87
C PHE A 18 18.96 -7.55 6.80
N ARG A 19 19.15 -6.66 7.78
CA ARG A 19 20.22 -6.78 8.78
C ARG A 19 20.03 -8.01 9.66
N GLN A 20 21.11 -8.42 10.32
CA GLN A 20 21.05 -9.46 11.33
C GLN A 20 20.47 -8.89 12.63
N SER A 21 19.68 -9.71 13.32
CA SER A 21 19.18 -9.42 14.65
C SER A 21 19.84 -10.34 15.68
N ASN A 22 20.17 -9.74 16.83
CA ASN A 22 20.66 -10.43 18.02
C ASN A 22 19.54 -10.80 19.01
N ALA A 23 18.27 -10.57 18.66
CA ALA A 23 17.13 -10.91 19.51
C ALA A 23 17.04 -12.43 19.76
N ARG A 24 16.45 -12.80 20.88
CA ARG A 24 16.16 -14.20 21.22
C ARG A 24 14.94 -14.69 20.44
N ILE A 25 13.87 -13.90 20.40
CA ILE A 25 12.64 -14.19 19.63
C ILE A 25 12.86 -13.73 18.20
N ARG A 26 12.94 -14.68 17.25
CA ARG A 26 13.25 -14.42 15.83
C ARG A 26 12.39 -15.23 14.85
N SER A 27 11.06 -15.17 15.00
CA SER A 27 10.12 -15.89 14.13
C SER A 27 10.21 -15.48 12.66
N SER A 28 10.66 -14.25 12.36
CA SER A 28 10.89 -13.82 10.97
C SER A 28 11.93 -14.70 10.25
N ARG A 29 12.87 -15.28 10.98
CA ARG A 29 13.94 -16.16 10.47
C ARG A 29 13.55 -17.63 10.42
N GLY A 30 12.32 -17.97 10.82
CA GLY A 30 11.81 -19.33 10.76
C GLY A 30 11.62 -19.86 9.34
N TYR A 31 11.40 -21.17 9.24
CA TYR A 31 11.12 -21.89 8.00
C TYR A 31 9.86 -21.38 7.27
N ALA A 32 9.71 -21.79 6.01
CA ALA A 32 8.48 -21.58 5.24
C ALA A 32 7.31 -22.29 5.91
N THR A 33 6.22 -21.55 6.15
CA THR A 33 4.98 -22.09 6.71
C THR A 33 3.79 -21.45 6.00
N SER A 34 2.62 -22.09 6.02
CA SER A 34 1.39 -21.45 5.55
C SER A 34 1.15 -20.12 6.23
N TRP A 35 1.46 -20.03 7.53
CA TRP A 35 1.38 -18.79 8.30
C TRP A 35 2.22 -17.65 7.69
N SER A 36 3.42 -17.88 7.16
CA SER A 36 4.17 -16.81 6.48
C SER A 36 3.77 -16.57 5.02
N GLY A 37 2.70 -17.20 4.52
CA GLY A 37 2.33 -17.21 3.12
C GLY A 37 3.17 -18.17 2.28
N GLY A 38 3.75 -19.20 2.91
CA GLY A 38 4.52 -20.24 2.22
C GLY A 38 5.98 -19.88 1.95
N LEU A 39 6.49 -18.75 2.48
CA LEU A 39 7.86 -18.29 2.23
C LEU A 39 8.76 -18.42 3.45
N ASP A 40 10.01 -18.83 3.22
CA ASP A 40 11.09 -18.70 4.18
C ASP A 40 11.72 -17.28 4.14
N TRP A 41 12.74 -17.04 4.98
CA TRP A 41 13.43 -15.74 5.00
C TRP A 41 14.10 -15.36 3.67
N LYS A 42 14.75 -16.30 3.00
CA LYS A 42 15.49 -16.04 1.76
C LYS A 42 14.52 -15.73 0.61
N GLU A 43 13.44 -16.50 0.52
CA GLU A 43 12.37 -16.30 -0.45
C GLU A 43 11.64 -14.99 -0.20
N SER A 44 11.37 -14.66 1.06
CA SER A 44 10.73 -13.39 1.43
C SER A 44 11.58 -12.18 1.02
N LYS A 45 12.90 -12.22 1.23
CA LYS A 45 13.80 -11.16 0.77
C LYS A 45 13.81 -11.04 -0.75
N LYS A 46 13.82 -12.17 -1.47
CA LYS A 46 13.76 -12.17 -2.93
C LYS A 46 12.46 -11.53 -3.40
N LEU A 47 11.33 -11.96 -2.85
CA LEU A 47 10.02 -11.44 -3.24
C LEU A 47 9.84 -9.97 -2.87
N ALA A 48 10.43 -9.50 -1.78
CA ALA A 48 10.45 -8.08 -1.42
C ALA A 48 11.14 -7.22 -2.49
N LEU A 49 12.24 -7.72 -3.07
CA LEU A 49 13.02 -7.01 -4.08
C LEU A 49 12.40 -7.07 -5.48
N THR A 50 11.67 -8.14 -5.79
CA THR A 50 11.08 -8.36 -7.12
C THR A 50 9.59 -8.04 -7.19
N GLY A 51 8.94 -7.86 -6.04
CA GLY A 51 7.49 -7.81 -5.87
C GLY A 51 6.80 -9.16 -6.12
N TRP A 52 5.48 -9.20 -5.90
CA TRP A 52 4.66 -10.41 -5.93
C TRP A 52 3.67 -10.45 -7.11
N GLN A 53 4.10 -11.05 -8.22
CA GLN A 53 3.33 -11.10 -9.47
C GLN A 53 2.01 -11.85 -9.30
N ASP A 54 2.03 -13.01 -8.63
CA ASP A 54 0.83 -13.85 -8.45
C ASP A 54 -0.25 -13.14 -7.62
N GLY A 55 0.16 -12.18 -6.77
CA GLY A 55 -0.75 -11.35 -6.00
C GLY A 55 -1.68 -10.50 -6.87
N LEU A 56 -1.26 -10.16 -8.09
CA LEU A 56 -2.09 -9.39 -9.02
C LEU A 56 -3.38 -10.13 -9.41
N VAL A 57 -3.37 -11.47 -9.40
CA VAL A 57 -4.58 -12.26 -9.70
C VAL A 57 -5.70 -11.92 -8.71
N GLU A 58 -5.38 -11.73 -7.44
CA GLU A 58 -6.36 -11.36 -6.41
C GLU A 58 -6.74 -9.88 -6.50
N VAL A 59 -5.81 -8.99 -6.85
CA VAL A 59 -6.08 -7.56 -7.06
C VAL A 59 -7.04 -7.34 -8.22
N ASP A 60 -6.78 -7.98 -9.36
CA ASP A 60 -7.51 -7.81 -10.61
C ASP A 60 -8.98 -8.26 -10.48
N LYS A 61 -9.30 -9.22 -9.59
CA LYS A 61 -10.68 -9.67 -9.28
C LYS A 61 -11.57 -8.51 -8.84
N PHE A 62 -11.05 -7.61 -8.02
CA PHE A 62 -11.80 -6.44 -7.53
C PHE A 62 -11.68 -5.26 -8.50
N GLN A 63 -10.49 -5.05 -9.04
CA GLN A 63 -10.17 -3.87 -9.85
C GLN A 63 -11.11 -3.72 -11.06
N ALA A 64 -11.33 -4.78 -11.84
CA ALA A 64 -12.13 -4.70 -13.05
C ALA A 64 -13.56 -4.19 -12.76
N ARG A 65 -14.19 -4.74 -11.72
CA ARG A 65 -15.55 -4.38 -11.31
C ARG A 65 -15.64 -2.99 -10.71
N VAL A 66 -14.63 -2.57 -9.94
CA VAL A 66 -14.59 -1.21 -9.35
C VAL A 66 -14.41 -0.17 -10.45
N ASN A 67 -13.49 -0.39 -11.39
CA ASN A 67 -13.21 0.56 -12.48
C ASN A 67 -14.40 0.75 -13.44
N GLU A 68 -15.28 -0.24 -13.57
CA GLU A 68 -16.54 -0.09 -14.31
C GLU A 68 -17.52 0.89 -13.65
N LEU A 69 -17.46 1.06 -12.34
CA LEU A 69 -18.39 1.92 -11.58
C LEU A 69 -17.91 3.38 -11.48
N ILE A 70 -16.62 3.64 -11.69
CA ILE A 70 -16.05 4.99 -11.62
C ILE A 70 -16.45 5.77 -12.87
N THR A 71 -17.28 6.80 -12.68
CA THR A 71 -17.74 7.72 -13.75
C THR A 71 -16.71 8.79 -14.06
N SER A 72 -16.03 9.27 -13.03
CA SER A 72 -14.91 10.19 -13.14
C SER A 72 -13.64 9.43 -13.52
N LYS A 73 -13.52 9.05 -14.80
CA LYS A 73 -12.27 8.47 -15.32
C LYS A 73 -11.25 9.58 -15.51
N ILE A 74 -9.96 9.26 -15.40
CA ILE A 74 -8.91 10.10 -16.00
C ILE A 74 -9.37 10.46 -17.42
N ILE A 75 -9.66 11.74 -17.66
CA ILE A 75 -9.59 12.29 -19.02
C ILE A 75 -8.13 12.13 -19.39
N ARG A 76 -7.81 11.06 -20.13
CA ARG A 76 -6.48 10.92 -20.70
C ARG A 76 -6.37 12.09 -21.66
N HIS A 77 -5.63 13.11 -21.22
CA HIS A 77 -5.22 14.22 -22.06
C HIS A 77 -4.66 13.60 -23.34
N LYS A 78 -5.45 13.70 -24.41
CA LYS A 78 -4.96 13.28 -25.72
C LYS A 78 -3.87 14.30 -26.04
N PRO A 79 -2.66 13.86 -26.42
CA PRO A 79 -1.69 14.78 -26.98
C PRO A 79 -2.39 15.45 -28.17
N VAL A 80 -2.60 16.76 -28.08
CA VAL A 80 -3.16 17.54 -29.18
C VAL A 80 -1.97 18.03 -29.98
N TYR A 81 -1.93 17.65 -31.25
CA TYR A 81 -0.96 18.15 -32.20
C TYR A 81 -1.32 19.60 -32.55
N ALA A 82 -0.33 20.47 -32.49
CA ALA A 82 -0.48 21.91 -32.63
C ALA A 82 0.77 22.50 -33.30
N VAL A 83 0.64 23.71 -33.81
CA VAL A 83 1.74 24.44 -34.47
C VAL A 83 2.78 24.96 -33.46
N ALA A 84 2.40 25.05 -32.18
CA ALA A 84 3.28 25.40 -31.07
C ALA A 84 2.81 24.70 -29.79
N GLY A 85 3.74 24.29 -28.93
CA GLY A 85 3.42 23.52 -27.72
C GLY A 85 4.65 23.16 -26.89
N ASN A 86 4.47 22.29 -25.90
CA ASN A 86 5.47 22.03 -24.87
C ASN A 86 6.50 20.97 -25.29
N TYR A 87 6.07 19.97 -26.05
CA TYR A 87 6.92 18.88 -26.54
C TYR A 87 6.83 18.82 -28.06
N ILE A 88 7.85 18.30 -28.73
CA ILE A 88 7.85 18.13 -30.18
C ILE A 88 7.82 16.64 -30.53
N ASP A 89 6.94 16.25 -31.46
CA ASP A 89 7.01 14.95 -32.09
C ASP A 89 8.05 15.00 -33.21
N ILE A 90 9.16 14.29 -33.00
CA ILE A 90 10.30 14.29 -33.92
C ILE A 90 9.91 13.74 -35.30
N GLY A 91 9.01 12.75 -35.36
CA GLY A 91 8.57 12.15 -36.62
C GLY A 91 7.78 13.13 -37.48
N ASN A 92 6.83 13.84 -36.86
CA ASN A 92 6.02 14.85 -37.56
C ASN A 92 6.85 16.06 -37.97
N TYR A 93 7.79 16.50 -37.11
CA TYR A 93 8.72 17.58 -37.45
C TYR A 93 9.57 17.26 -38.68
N LEU A 94 10.14 16.05 -38.74
CA LEU A 94 10.94 15.60 -39.89
C LEU A 94 10.11 15.45 -41.18
N SER A 95 8.80 15.27 -41.05
CA SER A 95 7.85 15.16 -42.16
C SER A 95 7.32 16.51 -42.64
N ASN A 96 7.81 17.63 -42.08
CA ASN A 96 7.29 18.98 -42.31
C ASN A 96 5.78 19.12 -42.01
N ASP A 97 5.27 18.34 -41.05
CA ASP A 97 3.91 18.55 -40.57
C ASP A 97 3.86 19.82 -39.70
N PRO A 98 3.05 20.83 -40.06
CA PRO A 98 2.92 22.04 -39.26
C PRO A 98 2.42 21.77 -37.84
N GLU A 99 1.66 20.69 -37.60
CA GLU A 99 1.18 20.31 -36.26
C GLU A 99 2.15 19.35 -35.55
N CYS A 100 3.45 19.68 -35.54
CA CYS A 100 4.47 18.83 -34.93
C CYS A 100 4.66 19.01 -33.41
N PHE A 101 4.02 20.00 -32.79
CA PHE A 101 4.10 20.20 -31.34
C PHE A 101 2.96 19.51 -30.62
N ILE A 102 3.27 18.86 -29.50
CA ILE A 102 2.30 18.28 -28.58
C ILE A 102 2.01 19.29 -27.47
N THR A 103 0.77 19.75 -27.38
CA THR A 103 0.26 20.57 -26.29
C THR A 103 -0.66 19.77 -25.36
N LYS A 104 -0.77 20.24 -24.12
CA LYS A 104 -1.76 19.74 -23.15
C LYS A 104 -2.84 20.81 -23.02
N GLU A 105 -4.07 20.49 -23.41
CA GLU A 105 -5.21 21.33 -23.03
C GLU A 105 -5.53 21.08 -21.56
N TYR A 106 -5.57 22.14 -20.75
CA TYR A 106 -5.97 22.05 -19.36
C TYR A 106 -7.49 22.21 -19.29
N ASP A 107 -8.19 21.21 -18.76
CA ASP A 107 -9.60 21.35 -18.39
C ASP A 107 -9.67 22.10 -17.05
N GLU A 108 -10.31 23.26 -17.01
CA GLU A 108 -10.40 24.13 -15.83
C GLU A 108 -11.21 23.49 -14.68
N ASN A 109 -11.96 22.41 -14.94
CA ASN A 109 -12.75 21.69 -13.93
C ASN A 109 -11.98 20.63 -13.14
N ASN A 110 -10.69 20.49 -13.38
CA ASN A 110 -9.95 19.34 -12.89
C ASN A 110 -9.49 19.58 -11.45
N GLN A 111 -9.99 18.79 -10.50
CA GLN A 111 -9.37 18.60 -9.18
C GLN A 111 -7.97 17.90 -9.28
N GLN A 112 -7.30 18.03 -10.44
CA GLN A 112 -5.98 17.50 -10.78
C GLN A 112 -4.91 18.20 -9.95
N GLY A 113 -4.62 17.63 -8.79
CA GLY A 113 -3.52 18.09 -7.94
C GLY A 113 -3.65 17.62 -6.50
N LYS A 114 -4.82 17.16 -6.06
CA LYS A 114 -4.97 16.64 -4.70
C LYS A 114 -4.20 15.31 -4.58
N ILE A 115 -3.18 15.33 -3.72
CA ILE A 115 -2.50 14.14 -3.24
C ILE A 115 -3.36 13.56 -2.12
N ILE A 116 -3.66 12.26 -2.20
CA ILE A 116 -4.40 11.53 -1.17
C ILE A 116 -3.41 10.61 -0.46
N THR A 117 -3.12 10.91 0.80
CA THR A 117 -2.23 10.11 1.64
C THR A 117 -3.01 9.01 2.34
N ILE A 118 -2.69 7.77 2.02
CA ILE A 118 -3.36 6.57 2.50
C ILE A 118 -2.40 5.84 3.43
N VAL A 119 -2.77 5.73 4.70
CA VAL A 119 -2.04 4.92 5.68
C VAL A 119 -2.75 3.58 5.82
N CYS A 120 -2.06 2.53 5.41
CA CYS A 120 -2.56 1.16 5.41
C CYS A 120 -1.91 0.40 6.57
N SER A 121 -2.67 0.11 7.63
CA SER A 121 -2.17 -0.81 8.66
C SER A 121 -2.06 -2.21 8.07
N ILE A 122 -0.94 -2.87 8.31
CA ILE A 122 -0.73 -4.30 8.03
C ILE A 122 -0.47 -5.08 9.31
N SER A 123 -0.72 -4.48 10.48
CA SER A 123 -0.67 -5.18 11.76
C SER A 123 -1.86 -6.11 11.85
N PHE A 124 -1.60 -7.39 12.11
CA PHE A 124 -2.63 -8.41 12.26
C PHE A 124 -2.34 -9.31 13.45
N SER A 125 -3.41 -9.79 14.10
CA SER A 125 -3.26 -10.87 15.09
C SER A 125 -2.63 -12.10 14.45
N ALA A 126 -1.80 -12.81 15.23
CA ALA A 126 -1.18 -14.06 14.78
C ALA A 126 -2.21 -15.13 14.35
N GLY A 127 -3.45 -15.03 14.83
CA GLY A 127 -4.56 -15.91 14.48
C GLY A 127 -5.26 -15.61 13.15
N ILE A 128 -4.95 -14.49 12.49
CA ILE A 128 -5.53 -14.17 11.17
C ILE A 128 -4.91 -15.06 10.10
N SER A 129 -5.74 -15.67 9.26
CA SER A 129 -5.26 -16.57 8.22
C SER A 129 -4.61 -15.81 7.06
N PRO A 130 -3.64 -16.41 6.36
CA PRO A 130 -3.01 -15.84 5.16
C PRO A 130 -4.02 -15.38 4.10
N GLU A 131 -5.10 -16.13 3.91
CA GLU A 131 -6.11 -15.86 2.88
C GLU A 131 -6.85 -14.56 3.17
N ILE A 132 -7.13 -14.26 4.45
CA ILE A 132 -7.76 -13.01 4.87
C ILE A 132 -6.82 -11.82 4.62
N ILE A 133 -5.53 -11.98 4.92
CA ILE A 133 -4.51 -10.94 4.69
C ILE A 133 -4.41 -10.63 3.18
N ILE A 134 -4.35 -11.67 2.35
CA ILE A 134 -4.27 -11.55 0.90
C ILE A 134 -5.51 -10.86 0.34
N GLN A 135 -6.72 -11.30 0.72
CA GLN A 135 -7.95 -10.68 0.24
C GLN A 135 -8.00 -9.19 0.63
N ARG A 136 -7.67 -8.86 1.89
CA ARG A 136 -7.67 -7.48 2.37
C ARG A 136 -6.67 -6.62 1.60
N GLY A 137 -5.42 -7.09 1.47
CA GLY A 137 -4.41 -6.34 0.75
C GLY A 137 -4.76 -6.15 -0.72
N ALA A 138 -5.38 -7.14 -1.35
CA ALA A 138 -5.88 -7.03 -2.72
C ALA A 138 -6.96 -5.96 -2.87
N MET A 139 -7.90 -5.86 -1.92
CA MET A 139 -8.90 -4.80 -1.88
C MET A 139 -8.27 -3.41 -1.75
N ILE A 140 -7.25 -3.27 -0.91
CA ILE A 140 -6.54 -2.00 -0.72
C ILE A 140 -5.75 -1.63 -1.98
N CYS A 141 -5.09 -2.58 -2.62
CA CYS A 141 -4.42 -2.35 -3.90
C CYS A 141 -5.41 -1.89 -4.98
N ALA A 142 -6.59 -2.52 -5.05
CA ALA A 142 -7.64 -2.12 -5.97
C ALA A 142 -8.21 -0.72 -5.66
N LEU A 143 -8.30 -0.32 -4.38
CA LEU A 143 -8.65 1.04 -3.97
C LEU A 143 -7.60 2.05 -4.42
N VAL A 144 -6.31 1.78 -4.20
CA VAL A 144 -5.21 2.66 -4.66
C VAL A 144 -5.21 2.80 -6.18
N ASP A 145 -5.38 1.68 -6.90
CA ASP A 145 -5.53 1.67 -8.36
C ASP A 145 -6.72 2.53 -8.80
N ALA A 146 -7.87 2.40 -8.13
CA ALA A 146 -9.08 3.16 -8.43
C ALA A 146 -8.91 4.67 -8.17
N ILE A 147 -8.21 5.06 -7.10
CA ILE A 147 -7.90 6.46 -6.78
C ILE A 147 -7.03 7.08 -7.88
N GLU A 148 -5.96 6.38 -8.29
CA GLU A 148 -5.13 6.83 -9.42
C GLU A 148 -5.94 6.84 -10.72
N TYR A 149 -6.78 5.84 -10.97
CA TYR A 149 -7.64 5.75 -12.14
C TYR A 149 -8.68 6.88 -12.23
N ALA A 150 -9.11 7.42 -11.08
CA ALA A 150 -10.01 8.56 -10.99
C ALA A 150 -9.31 9.92 -11.22
N GLY A 151 -7.98 9.95 -11.35
CA GLY A 151 -7.20 11.15 -11.67
C GLY A 151 -6.53 11.82 -10.47
N TYR A 152 -6.59 11.19 -9.29
CA TYR A 152 -5.87 11.64 -8.10
C TYR A 152 -4.47 11.03 -8.05
N ARG A 153 -3.59 11.59 -7.21
CA ARG A 153 -2.29 11.00 -6.91
C ARG A 153 -2.34 10.40 -5.51
N ALA A 154 -2.11 9.10 -5.40
CA ALA A 154 -2.06 8.44 -4.10
C ALA A 154 -0.65 8.57 -3.51
N GLU A 155 -0.52 8.79 -2.22
CA GLU A 155 0.69 8.45 -1.46
C GLU A 155 0.32 7.31 -0.53
N VAL A 156 1.10 6.23 -0.52
CA VAL A 156 0.74 5.02 0.24
C VAL A 156 1.81 4.72 1.27
N VAL A 157 1.40 4.71 2.52
CA VAL A 157 2.22 4.33 3.68
C VAL A 157 1.75 2.98 4.19
N CYS A 158 2.66 2.02 4.24
CA CYS A 158 2.46 0.73 4.88
C CYS A 158 2.88 0.85 6.35
N ASN A 159 1.94 0.66 7.27
CA ASN A 159 2.15 0.85 8.71
C ASN A 159 2.07 -0.50 9.45
N ASP A 160 3.00 -0.72 10.37
CA ASP A 160 2.88 -1.73 11.42
C ASP A 160 3.04 -1.07 12.79
N ALA A 161 1.96 -0.99 13.57
CA ALA A 161 1.94 -0.46 14.91
C ALA A 161 1.60 -1.56 15.93
N SER A 162 2.36 -1.62 17.01
CA SER A 162 2.23 -2.62 18.05
C SER A 162 2.41 -2.03 19.45
N SER A 163 1.54 -2.43 20.36
CA SER A 163 1.62 -2.09 21.78
C SER A 163 2.02 -3.31 22.60
N ASN A 164 2.63 -3.07 23.76
CA ASN A 164 2.99 -4.16 24.68
C ASN A 164 1.78 -4.69 25.47
N SER A 165 0.67 -3.98 25.45
CA SER A 165 -0.52 -4.26 26.24
C SER A 165 -1.76 -4.23 25.35
N PRO A 166 -2.68 -5.20 25.47
CA PRO A 166 -3.89 -5.23 24.66
C PRO A 166 -4.86 -4.08 25.00
N TRP A 167 -4.62 -3.37 26.10
CA TRP A 167 -5.43 -2.25 26.57
C TRP A 167 -4.95 -0.90 26.03
N ASP A 168 -3.73 -0.84 25.49
CA ASP A 168 -3.04 0.40 25.11
C ASP A 168 -2.81 0.48 23.59
N ARG A 169 -3.76 -0.04 22.81
CA ARG A 169 -3.67 -0.24 21.35
C ARG A 169 -4.00 1.01 20.54
N ASP A 170 -4.44 2.09 21.17
CA ASP A 170 -4.86 3.34 20.51
C ASP A 170 -3.75 4.39 20.41
N GLY A 171 -2.59 4.12 21.02
CA GLY A 171 -1.45 5.02 21.04
C GLY A 171 -1.53 6.12 22.09
N ASN A 172 -2.46 6.05 23.05
CA ASN A 172 -2.58 7.03 24.13
C ASN A 172 -1.56 6.82 25.27
N ASN A 173 -1.18 5.56 25.55
CA ASN A 173 -0.28 5.19 26.66
C ASN A 173 1.03 4.56 26.15
N LYS A 174 1.74 5.28 25.27
CA LYS A 174 2.94 4.75 24.59
C LYS A 174 4.12 4.48 25.54
N GLU A 175 4.11 5.08 26.72
CA GLU A 175 5.09 4.88 27.79
C GLU A 175 5.13 3.43 28.30
N VAL A 176 4.02 2.69 28.21
CA VAL A 176 3.92 1.28 28.64
C VAL A 176 4.62 0.35 27.65
N GLY A 177 4.73 0.76 26.39
CA GLY A 177 5.42 0.01 25.34
C GLY A 177 4.78 0.25 23.98
N TRP A 178 5.50 0.90 23.09
CA TRP A 178 5.05 1.20 21.74
C TRP A 178 6.14 0.94 20.71
N PHE A 179 5.77 0.30 19.61
CA PHE A 179 6.64 0.07 18.47
C PHE A 179 5.85 0.29 17.19
N GLU A 180 6.36 1.17 16.34
CA GLU A 180 5.68 1.53 15.10
C GLU A 180 6.68 1.67 13.95
N ILE A 181 6.30 1.17 12.79
CA ILE A 181 7.05 1.27 11.55
C ILE A 181 6.12 1.84 10.48
N ASP A 182 6.53 2.96 9.89
CA ASP A 182 5.92 3.51 8.69
C ASP A 182 6.87 3.35 7.51
N VAL A 183 6.36 2.84 6.39
CA VAL A 183 7.11 2.71 5.15
C VAL A 183 6.33 3.34 4.01
N THR A 184 6.85 4.40 3.42
CA THR A 184 6.26 4.97 2.21
C THR A 184 6.57 4.07 1.02
N ILE A 185 5.59 3.27 0.61
CA ILE A 185 5.74 2.28 -0.46
C ILE A 185 5.40 2.85 -1.84
N LYS A 186 4.73 4.01 -1.89
CA LYS A 186 4.45 4.74 -3.13
C LYS A 186 4.36 6.23 -2.83
N LYS A 187 5.30 7.02 -3.36
CA LYS A 187 5.25 8.50 -3.26
C LYS A 187 4.23 9.07 -4.24
N ALA A 188 3.68 10.24 -3.92
CA ALA A 188 2.70 10.92 -4.78
C ALA A 188 3.19 11.13 -6.22
N ASN A 189 4.47 11.40 -6.43
CA ASN A 189 5.09 11.62 -7.74
C ASN A 189 5.61 10.34 -8.43
N GLN A 190 5.57 9.18 -7.76
CA GLN A 190 6.03 7.91 -8.32
C GLN A 190 4.92 7.22 -9.13
N PRO A 191 5.22 6.56 -10.27
CA PRO A 191 4.26 5.68 -10.93
C PRO A 191 3.89 4.51 -10.01
N LEU A 192 2.65 4.03 -10.14
CA LEU A 192 2.16 2.94 -9.32
C LEU A 192 2.79 1.61 -9.74
N ASN A 193 3.62 1.02 -8.87
CA ASN A 193 4.14 -0.33 -9.05
C ASN A 193 3.22 -1.34 -8.34
N ARG A 194 2.28 -1.93 -9.09
CA ARG A 194 1.26 -2.84 -8.53
C ARG A 194 1.85 -4.13 -7.94
N ILE A 195 2.96 -4.62 -8.48
CA ILE A 195 3.56 -5.89 -8.07
C ILE A 195 4.28 -5.72 -6.72
N GLU A 196 4.94 -4.58 -6.51
CA GLU A 196 5.50 -4.20 -5.21
C GLU A 196 4.39 -3.90 -4.19
N LEU A 197 3.36 -3.16 -4.61
CA LEU A 197 2.21 -2.83 -3.76
C LEU A 197 1.51 -4.10 -3.26
N ALA A 198 1.29 -5.08 -4.14
CA ALA A 198 0.69 -6.36 -3.80
C ALA A 198 1.53 -7.11 -2.76
N PHE A 199 2.85 -7.14 -2.89
CA PHE A 199 3.71 -7.73 -1.87
C PHE A 199 3.56 -6.99 -0.52
N CYS A 200 3.67 -5.66 -0.53
CA CYS A 200 3.69 -4.85 0.68
C CYS A 200 2.36 -4.86 1.44
N LEU A 201 1.22 -4.94 0.74
CA LEU A 201 -0.10 -4.82 1.37
C LEU A 201 -0.84 -6.15 1.52
N ALA A 202 -0.55 -7.14 0.66
CA ALA A 202 -1.33 -8.38 0.59
C ALA A 202 -0.54 -9.62 0.97
N HIS A 203 0.79 -9.65 0.86
CA HIS A 203 1.54 -10.85 1.18
C HIS A 203 1.83 -10.96 2.68
N PRO A 204 1.49 -12.08 3.37
CA PRO A 204 1.73 -12.23 4.82
C PRO A 204 3.19 -12.09 5.24
N ALA A 205 4.12 -12.42 4.34
CA ALA A 205 5.55 -12.24 4.58
C ALA A 205 5.98 -10.78 4.80
N MET A 206 5.24 -9.78 4.30
CA MET A 206 5.58 -8.38 4.59
C MET A 206 5.56 -8.12 6.10
N LEU A 207 4.46 -8.45 6.78
CA LEU A 207 4.37 -8.35 8.24
C LEU A 207 5.28 -9.38 8.92
N ARG A 208 5.01 -10.67 8.65
CA ARG A 208 5.52 -11.81 9.45
C ARG A 208 7.01 -12.06 9.26
N LYS A 209 7.61 -11.49 8.22
CA LYS A 209 9.04 -11.61 7.92
C LYS A 209 9.70 -10.24 7.97
N LEU A 210 9.28 -9.27 7.17
CA LEU A 210 10.02 -8.00 7.06
C LEU A 210 9.79 -7.06 8.25
N MET A 211 8.54 -6.74 8.60
CA MET A 211 8.27 -5.89 9.78
C MET A 211 8.77 -6.55 11.07
N PHE A 212 8.53 -7.86 11.20
CA PHE A 212 9.03 -8.66 12.33
C PHE A 212 10.56 -8.63 12.40
N SER A 213 11.26 -8.62 11.26
CA SER A 213 12.71 -8.47 11.23
C SER A 213 13.18 -7.18 11.90
N ILE A 214 12.51 -6.05 11.60
CA ILE A 214 12.86 -4.77 12.21
C ILE A 214 12.53 -4.78 13.70
N ALA A 215 11.37 -5.32 14.10
CA ALA A 215 11.05 -5.53 15.51
C ALA A 215 12.14 -6.33 16.25
N GLU A 216 12.69 -7.36 15.60
CA GLU A 216 13.79 -8.16 16.15
C GLU A 216 15.11 -7.38 16.19
N ILE A 217 15.44 -6.59 15.18
CA ILE A 217 16.65 -5.74 15.16
C ILE A 217 16.59 -4.72 16.31
N GLU A 218 15.42 -4.14 16.53
CA GLU A 218 15.20 -3.10 17.54
C GLU A 218 15.06 -3.64 18.97
N GLY A 219 15.03 -4.97 19.14
CA GLY A 219 14.80 -5.65 20.42
C GLY A 219 13.34 -5.62 20.89
N TRP A 220 12.39 -5.22 20.04
CA TRP A 220 10.96 -5.21 20.37
C TRP A 220 10.43 -6.62 20.58
N SER A 221 10.87 -7.58 19.75
CA SER A 221 10.41 -8.96 19.88
C SER A 221 10.74 -9.58 21.25
N ASP A 222 11.83 -9.16 21.89
CA ASP A 222 12.23 -9.61 23.22
C ASP A 222 11.62 -8.76 24.34
N TYR A 223 11.36 -7.48 24.08
CA TYR A 223 10.73 -6.56 25.04
C TYR A 223 9.25 -6.87 25.23
N ALA A 224 8.53 -7.09 24.12
CA ALA A 224 7.11 -7.34 24.13
C ALA A 224 6.80 -8.83 24.31
N THR A 225 5.52 -9.15 24.54
CA THR A 225 5.06 -10.54 24.46
C THR A 225 5.09 -10.99 23.00
N ASN A 226 6.22 -11.53 22.55
CA ASN A 226 6.57 -11.72 21.14
C ASN A 226 6.58 -10.36 20.42
N TYR A 227 5.71 -10.15 19.43
CA TYR A 227 5.69 -8.93 18.62
C TYR A 227 4.67 -7.89 19.13
N GLY A 228 4.04 -8.14 20.28
CA GLY A 228 3.03 -7.25 20.87
C GLY A 228 1.64 -7.45 20.26
N TYR A 229 0.78 -6.45 20.45
CA TYR A 229 -0.61 -6.44 20.01
C TYR A 229 -0.81 -5.43 18.88
N PRO A 230 -1.45 -5.83 17.75
CA PRO A 230 -1.77 -4.93 16.64
C PRO A 230 -2.46 -3.67 17.14
N SER A 231 -1.95 -2.51 16.78
CA SER A 231 -2.36 -1.22 17.33
C SER A 231 -2.64 -0.21 16.22
N LYS A 232 -3.21 0.94 16.58
CA LYS A 232 -3.57 1.98 15.62
C LYS A 232 -2.35 2.81 15.26
N ALA A 233 -2.19 3.13 13.97
CA ALA A 233 -1.18 4.05 13.50
C ALA A 233 -1.29 5.41 14.20
N THR A 234 -0.14 6.02 14.49
CA THR A 234 -0.04 7.37 15.02
C THR A 234 -0.47 8.40 13.99
N ASN A 235 0.06 8.27 12.77
CA ASN A 235 -0.35 9.10 11.65
C ASN A 235 -1.43 8.36 10.85
N LYS A 236 -2.53 9.05 10.56
CA LYS A 236 -3.69 8.49 9.87
C LYS A 236 -3.80 8.95 8.41
N GLY A 237 -2.93 9.85 7.96
CA GLY A 237 -3.02 10.44 6.62
C GLY A 237 -4.38 11.10 6.38
N ASP A 238 -4.77 11.18 5.10
CA ASP A 238 -6.13 11.57 4.69
C ASP A 238 -7.10 10.40 4.86
N ILE A 239 -6.62 9.17 4.69
CA ILE A 239 -7.36 7.94 4.90
C ILE A 239 -6.51 6.98 5.73
N TYR A 240 -7.10 6.47 6.80
CA TYR A 240 -6.52 5.40 7.58
C TYR A 240 -7.31 4.12 7.42
N ILE A 241 -6.65 3.10 6.86
CA ILE A 241 -7.23 1.78 6.66
C ILE A 241 -6.77 0.86 7.80
N GLU A 242 -7.62 0.76 8.82
CA GLU A 242 -7.47 -0.17 9.95
C GLU A 242 -7.65 -1.64 9.52
N GLU A 243 -7.56 -2.58 10.46
CA GLU A 243 -8.01 -3.96 10.27
C GLU A 243 -9.49 -3.99 9.85
N VAL A 244 -9.74 -4.12 8.55
CA VAL A 244 -11.09 -3.96 7.97
C VAL A 244 -12.01 -5.14 8.33
N PHE A 245 -11.46 -6.36 8.38
CA PHE A 245 -12.24 -7.58 8.62
C PHE A 245 -11.44 -8.63 9.40
N THR A 246 -12.16 -9.40 10.23
CA THR A 246 -11.63 -10.57 10.95
C THR A 246 -11.76 -11.87 10.16
N GLY A 247 -12.29 -11.82 8.93
CA GLY A 247 -12.63 -12.97 8.10
C GLY A 247 -12.78 -12.63 6.63
N VAL A 248 -12.78 -13.66 5.78
CA VAL A 248 -12.98 -13.52 4.34
C VAL A 248 -14.38 -12.98 4.07
N VAL A 249 -14.47 -11.97 3.21
CA VAL A 249 -15.73 -11.36 2.79
C VAL A 249 -16.09 -11.79 1.37
N SER A 250 -17.37 -11.68 0.99
CA SER A 250 -17.77 -11.89 -0.40
C SER A 250 -17.28 -10.75 -1.29
N ASP A 251 -17.06 -11.03 -2.57
CA ASP A 251 -16.60 -10.03 -3.54
C ASP A 251 -17.50 -8.80 -3.61
N ASN A 252 -18.82 -8.98 -3.48
CA ASN A 252 -19.76 -7.87 -3.45
C ASN A 252 -19.57 -6.97 -2.24
N LYS A 253 -19.30 -7.54 -1.07
CA LYS A 253 -19.01 -6.77 0.15
C LYS A 253 -17.68 -6.06 0.04
N ALA A 254 -16.68 -6.71 -0.56
CA ALA A 254 -15.37 -6.10 -0.83
C ALA A 254 -15.49 -4.88 -1.75
N ILE A 255 -16.18 -5.03 -2.89
CA ILE A 255 -16.39 -3.95 -3.87
C ILE A 255 -17.23 -2.83 -3.26
N HIS A 256 -18.27 -3.16 -2.51
CA HIS A 256 -19.09 -2.16 -1.84
C HIS A 256 -18.24 -1.31 -0.85
N TRP A 257 -17.33 -1.96 -0.12
CA TRP A 257 -16.39 -1.23 0.75
C TRP A 257 -15.49 -0.30 -0.05
N ILE A 258 -14.85 -0.77 -1.14
CA ILE A 258 -13.99 0.07 -2.00
C ILE A 258 -14.76 1.28 -2.54
N VAL A 259 -15.98 1.05 -3.06
CA VAL A 259 -16.86 2.11 -3.57
C VAL A 259 -17.22 3.12 -2.49
N THR A 260 -17.46 2.67 -1.26
CA THR A 260 -17.77 3.55 -0.12
C THR A 260 -16.57 4.43 0.22
N GLU A 261 -15.35 3.87 0.25
CA GLU A 261 -14.14 4.65 0.52
C GLU A 261 -13.89 5.69 -0.58
N LEU A 262 -14.08 5.33 -1.85
CA LEU A 262 -13.97 6.26 -2.98
C LEU A 262 -15.01 7.40 -2.86
N GLN A 263 -16.25 7.11 -2.47
CA GLN A 263 -17.28 8.14 -2.24
C GLN A 263 -16.92 9.08 -1.08
N ASN A 264 -16.37 8.54 0.01
CA ASN A 264 -15.89 9.34 1.14
C ASN A 264 -14.78 10.32 0.74
N LEU A 265 -14.02 9.99 -0.30
CA LEU A 265 -13.01 10.87 -0.90
C LEU A 265 -13.57 11.93 -1.85
N GLY A 266 -14.88 11.90 -2.11
CA GLY A 266 -15.53 12.78 -3.09
C GLY A 266 -15.38 12.32 -4.54
N ILE A 267 -14.97 11.06 -4.77
CA ILE A 267 -14.88 10.51 -6.13
C ILE A 267 -16.28 10.14 -6.61
N THR A 268 -16.68 10.68 -7.77
CA THR A 268 -18.00 10.41 -8.36
C THR A 268 -18.05 9.00 -8.94
N ILE A 269 -19.10 8.27 -8.57
CA ILE A 269 -19.36 6.87 -8.96
C ILE A 269 -20.77 6.77 -9.55
N GLU A 270 -20.93 5.93 -10.58
CA GLU A 270 -22.23 5.60 -11.18
C GLU A 270 -23.08 4.82 -10.18
N LYS A 271 -24.25 5.35 -9.81
CA LYS A 271 -25.26 4.57 -9.08
C LYS A 271 -25.98 3.68 -10.09
N LYS A 272 -25.69 2.37 -10.06
CA LYS A 272 -26.56 1.36 -10.67
C LYS A 272 -27.73 1.03 -9.76
#